data_AF-A0A0B4FU59-F1
#
_entry.id   AF-A0A0B4FU59-F1
#
_cell.length_a   1.000
_cell.length_b   1.000
_cell.length_c   1.000
_cell.angle_alpha   90.00
_cell.angle_beta   90.00
_cell.angle_gamma   90.00
#
_symmetry.space_group_name_H-M   'P 1'
#
loop_
_entity.id
_entity.type
_entity.pdbx_description
1 polymer ?
#
loop_
_entity_poly.entity_id
_entity_poly.type
_entity_poly.pdbx_seq_one_letter_code
_entity_poly.pdbx_strand_id
1 'polypeptide(L)'
;MCSTASLPQPAPNAESPAPRNVDSVNETGQTIQRDADNSIQNAATPRLVTVAKACVRSDFVQFLEMNLSRWCQHGLWGRERYSGGTVRVDKYEKLQTAYSYICQLDARMKDDAIRSRMAMVFLHLEFEKTCRECRSSHPGEAKTKTIMGRGRGKISSMIDGILENTHPSWRFADAREKGEMRTNFHNQKRYGKRWWTLVNTLGCGILLLCSSSLVGMMYAFPPTLFLVRSRNWTDSGHSRNTTVTATTLAAIARVIQVVHSDLMSILHLANPIAEKLFQNHGYQDYDTKQLLEKLRAFGSISVGQARANGGNAGDEWRQ
;
A
#
# COMPACT_ATOMS: atom_id res chain seq x y z
N MET A 1 -56.63 -27.38 40.16
CA MET A 1 -57.71 -26.36 40.08
C MET A 1 -57.05 -24.99 40.10
N CYS A 2 -57.41 -24.17 39.12
CA CYS A 2 -56.69 -22.98 38.67
C CYS A 2 -56.67 -21.83 39.67
N SER A 3 -55.55 -21.11 39.73
CA SER A 3 -55.51 -19.70 40.16
C SER A 3 -54.68 -18.90 39.16
N THR A 4 -55.39 -18.28 38.22
CA THR A 4 -54.92 -17.13 37.45
C THR A 4 -54.98 -15.89 38.35
N ALA A 5 -53.83 -15.29 38.63
CA ALA A 5 -53.73 -14.00 39.30
C ALA A 5 -53.30 -12.93 38.28
N SER A 6 -54.18 -11.95 38.10
CA SER A 6 -54.05 -10.81 37.23
C SER A 6 -53.01 -9.79 37.71
N LEU A 7 -52.41 -9.10 36.74
CA LEU A 7 -51.52 -7.94 36.85
C LEU A 7 -52.08 -6.80 37.72
N PRO A 8 -51.23 -6.09 38.49
CA PRO A 8 -51.48 -4.72 38.92
C PRO A 8 -50.82 -3.68 38.01
N GLN A 9 -51.52 -2.54 37.86
CA GLN A 9 -51.15 -1.31 37.15
C GLN A 9 -49.96 -0.54 37.77
N PRO A 10 -49.35 0.42 37.03
CA PRO A 10 -48.10 1.06 37.39
C PRO A 10 -48.27 2.27 38.32
N ALA A 11 -47.25 2.55 39.13
CA ALA A 11 -47.09 3.78 39.91
C ALA A 11 -45.87 4.58 39.41
N PRO A 12 -45.83 5.91 39.63
CA PRO A 12 -45.04 6.87 38.85
C PRO A 12 -43.68 7.25 39.48
N ASN A 13 -42.79 7.75 38.61
CA ASN A 13 -41.68 8.68 38.86
C ASN A 13 -40.64 8.34 39.93
N ALA A 14 -39.46 7.91 39.46
CA ALA A 14 -38.18 8.20 40.10
C ALA A 14 -37.32 8.99 39.10
N GLU A 15 -36.89 10.18 39.51
CA GLU A 15 -35.98 11.08 38.78
C GLU A 15 -34.67 10.37 38.43
N SER A 16 -34.28 10.50 37.16
CA SER A 16 -32.98 10.08 36.65
C SER A 16 -32.01 11.28 36.68
N PRO A 17 -30.78 11.15 37.20
CA PRO A 17 -29.80 12.23 37.17
C PRO A 17 -29.22 12.43 35.76
N ALA A 18 -28.99 13.70 35.42
CA ALA A 18 -28.52 14.20 34.13
C ALA A 18 -27.22 13.53 33.62
N PRO A 19 -27.03 13.46 32.28
CA PRO A 19 -25.89 12.79 31.67
C PRO A 19 -24.58 13.56 31.89
N ARG A 20 -23.54 12.85 32.33
CA ARG A 20 -22.15 13.35 32.39
C ARG A 20 -21.61 13.56 30.97
N ASN A 21 -21.07 14.76 30.75
CA ASN A 21 -20.31 15.18 29.56
C ASN A 21 -19.24 14.14 29.17
N VAL A 22 -19.26 13.73 27.91
CA VAL A 22 -18.29 12.80 27.28
C VAL A 22 -17.51 13.57 26.21
N ASP A 23 -16.75 14.61 26.58
CA ASP A 23 -15.93 15.39 25.62
C ASP A 23 -14.42 15.31 25.89
N SER A 24 -13.96 14.68 26.97
CA SER A 24 -12.56 14.77 27.40
C SER A 24 -11.57 13.80 26.69
N VAL A 25 -12.03 12.89 25.82
CA VAL A 25 -11.14 11.85 25.24
C VAL A 25 -10.55 12.27 23.88
N ASN A 26 -11.13 13.28 23.22
CA ASN A 26 -10.72 13.66 21.86
C ASN A 26 -9.61 14.73 21.81
N GLU A 27 -9.47 15.54 22.87
CA GLU A 27 -8.45 16.61 22.93
C GLU A 27 -7.03 16.06 23.15
N THR A 28 -6.87 15.01 23.93
CA THR A 28 -5.54 14.46 24.25
C THR A 28 -4.88 13.82 23.03
N GLY A 29 -5.66 13.12 22.18
CA GLY A 29 -5.16 12.54 20.93
C GLY A 29 -4.79 13.59 19.88
N GLN A 30 -5.57 14.69 19.79
CA GLN A 30 -5.31 15.77 18.84
C GLN A 30 -4.08 16.60 19.22
N THR A 31 -3.87 16.87 20.51
CA THR A 31 -2.69 17.61 20.99
C THR A 31 -1.40 16.82 20.77
N ILE A 32 -1.39 15.51 21.08
CA ILE A 32 -0.22 14.64 20.84
C ILE A 32 0.11 14.55 19.35
N GLN A 33 -0.90 14.45 18.48
CA GLN A 33 -0.69 14.39 17.04
C GLN A 33 -0.16 15.73 16.50
N ARG A 34 -0.66 16.87 16.97
CA ARG A 34 -0.15 18.21 16.59
C ARG A 34 1.30 18.43 17.04
N ASP A 35 1.66 18.02 18.24
CA ASP A 35 3.03 18.19 18.75
C ASP A 35 4.03 17.32 17.96
N ALA A 36 3.62 16.10 17.61
CA ALA A 36 4.41 15.23 16.73
C ALA A 36 4.56 15.81 15.32
N ASP A 37 3.49 16.40 14.76
CA ASP A 37 3.51 17.00 13.43
C ASP A 37 4.37 18.28 13.38
N ASN A 38 4.29 19.13 14.41
CA ASN A 38 5.17 20.30 14.56
C ASN A 38 6.64 19.90 14.72
N SER A 39 6.93 18.83 15.45
CA SER A 39 8.28 18.28 15.57
C SER A 39 8.82 17.81 14.21
N ILE A 40 7.99 17.17 13.39
CA ILE A 40 8.36 16.72 12.04
C ILE A 40 8.58 17.91 11.10
N GLN A 41 7.74 18.95 11.15
CA GLN A 41 7.96 20.18 10.36
C GLN A 41 9.32 20.82 10.67
N ASN A 42 9.70 20.84 11.95
CA ASN A 42 10.97 21.41 12.41
C ASN A 42 12.18 20.48 12.14
N ALA A 43 11.99 19.16 12.14
CA ALA A 43 13.04 18.16 11.91
C ALA A 43 13.23 17.77 10.44
N ALA A 44 12.34 18.19 9.54
CA ALA A 44 12.42 17.85 8.12
C ALA A 44 13.59 18.56 7.44
N THR A 45 14.63 17.80 7.10
CA THR A 45 15.76 18.36 6.34
C THR A 45 15.30 18.89 4.97
N PRO A 46 15.86 19.99 4.45
CA PRO A 46 15.51 20.54 3.13
C PRO A 46 15.60 19.48 2.01
N ARG A 47 16.60 18.60 2.09
CA ARG A 47 16.79 17.49 1.15
C ARG A 47 15.60 16.52 1.16
N LEU A 48 15.10 16.16 2.34
CA LEU A 48 13.94 15.26 2.47
C LEU A 48 12.67 15.92 1.95
N VAL A 49 12.49 17.23 2.19
CA VAL A 49 11.37 18.03 1.65
C VAL A 49 11.40 18.05 0.12
N THR A 50 12.56 18.27 -0.49
CA THR A 50 12.74 18.23 -1.95
C THR A 50 12.42 16.84 -2.51
N VAL A 51 12.91 15.78 -1.89
CA VAL A 51 12.65 14.39 -2.32
C VAL A 51 11.15 14.07 -2.22
N ALA A 52 10.51 14.43 -1.12
CA ALA A 52 9.06 14.28 -0.92
C ALA A 52 8.26 14.98 -2.02
N LYS A 53 8.65 16.22 -2.37
CA LYS A 53 7.98 16.97 -3.44
C LYS A 53 8.08 16.27 -4.80
N ALA A 54 9.22 15.64 -5.07
CA ALA A 54 9.45 14.90 -6.31
C ALA A 54 8.79 13.52 -6.35
N CYS A 55 8.08 13.07 -5.30
CA CYS A 55 7.47 11.74 -5.25
C CYS A 55 6.15 11.64 -6.04
N VAL A 56 5.46 12.75 -6.24
CA VAL A 56 4.25 12.83 -7.07
C VAL A 56 4.64 13.36 -8.44
N ARG A 57 4.08 12.77 -9.50
CA ARG A 57 4.35 13.20 -10.87
C ARG A 57 3.80 14.61 -11.12
N SER A 58 4.53 15.44 -11.86
CA SER A 58 4.13 16.83 -12.16
C SER A 58 3.03 16.93 -13.22
N ASP A 59 2.96 15.97 -14.12
CA ASP A 59 1.99 15.86 -15.22
C ASP A 59 0.74 15.05 -14.82
N PHE A 60 0.37 15.07 -13.53
CA PHE A 60 -0.70 14.22 -12.99
C PHE A 60 -2.06 14.45 -13.65
N VAL A 61 -2.35 15.70 -14.06
CA VAL A 61 -3.60 16.05 -14.77
C VAL A 61 -3.63 15.38 -16.14
N GLN A 62 -2.63 15.62 -16.99
CA GLN A 62 -2.58 15.04 -18.34
C GLN A 62 -2.55 13.52 -18.28
N PHE A 63 -1.83 12.97 -17.31
CA PHE A 63 -1.77 11.53 -17.10
C PHE A 63 -3.13 10.94 -16.75
N LEU A 64 -3.88 11.55 -15.83
CA LEU A 64 -5.21 11.08 -15.45
C LEU A 64 -6.22 11.27 -16.58
N GLU A 65 -6.18 12.39 -17.30
CA GLU A 65 -7.04 12.63 -18.47
C GLU A 65 -6.93 11.52 -19.52
N MET A 66 -5.70 11.09 -19.80
CA MET A 66 -5.42 10.06 -20.80
C MET A 66 -5.88 8.65 -20.36
N ASN A 67 -5.94 8.38 -19.05
CA ASN A 67 -6.10 7.01 -18.55
C ASN A 67 -7.42 6.75 -17.80
N LEU A 68 -8.03 7.76 -17.18
CA LEU A 68 -9.21 7.59 -16.31
C LEU A 68 -10.40 7.00 -17.06
N SER A 69 -10.68 7.46 -18.29
CA SER A 69 -11.80 6.97 -19.09
C SER A 69 -11.69 5.45 -19.32
N ARG A 70 -10.50 4.99 -19.70
CA ARG A 70 -10.19 3.56 -19.89
C ARG A 70 -10.34 2.77 -18.59
N TRP A 71 -9.84 3.30 -17.48
CA TRP A 71 -9.91 2.63 -16.18
C TRP A 71 -11.34 2.55 -15.63
N CYS A 72 -12.16 3.59 -15.81
CA CYS A 72 -13.56 3.56 -15.42
C CYS A 72 -14.37 2.56 -16.26
N GLN A 73 -14.04 2.39 -17.54
CA GLN A 73 -14.74 1.43 -18.40
C GLN A 73 -14.33 -0.03 -18.12
N HIS A 74 -13.05 -0.28 -17.88
CA HIS A 74 -12.50 -1.65 -17.90
C HIS A 74 -11.84 -2.10 -16.60
N GLY A 75 -11.68 -1.21 -15.63
CA GLY A 75 -10.87 -1.44 -14.44
C GLY A 75 -9.39 -1.48 -14.76
N LEU A 76 -8.57 -1.68 -13.72
CA LEU A 76 -7.14 -1.94 -13.89
C LEU A 76 -6.87 -3.41 -14.17
N TRP A 77 -7.67 -4.33 -13.66
CA TRP A 77 -7.35 -5.76 -13.72
C TRP A 77 -7.85 -6.45 -15.00
N GLY A 78 -8.66 -5.75 -15.81
CA GLY A 78 -9.29 -6.30 -17.01
C GLY A 78 -10.50 -7.20 -16.71
N ARG A 79 -11.17 -7.70 -17.76
CA ARG A 79 -12.35 -8.58 -17.65
C ARG A 79 -12.01 -9.98 -17.15
N GLU A 80 -10.73 -10.34 -17.14
CA GLU A 80 -10.25 -11.66 -16.71
C GLU A 80 -9.84 -11.64 -15.24
N ARG A 81 -10.82 -11.76 -14.36
CA ARG A 81 -10.59 -12.69 -13.25
C ARG A 81 -10.54 -14.07 -13.89
N TYR A 82 -9.34 -14.58 -14.12
CA TYR A 82 -9.16 -15.96 -14.55
C TYR A 82 -9.71 -16.89 -13.45
N SER A 83 -10.99 -17.21 -13.57
CA SER A 83 -11.56 -18.46 -13.09
C SER A 83 -11.11 -19.54 -14.05
N GLY A 84 -9.92 -20.10 -13.83
CA GLY A 84 -9.31 -21.03 -14.77
C GLY A 84 -8.44 -22.05 -14.06
N GLY A 85 -9.07 -23.10 -13.56
CA GLY A 85 -8.40 -24.28 -13.00
C GLY A 85 -9.22 -24.87 -11.87
N THR A 86 -10.02 -25.89 -12.17
CA THR A 86 -10.56 -26.80 -11.17
C THR A 86 -9.42 -27.40 -10.32
N VAL A 87 -9.78 -27.89 -9.14
CA VAL A 87 -9.07 -28.86 -8.28
C VAL A 87 -8.39 -28.27 -7.03
N ARG A 88 -9.05 -28.58 -5.89
CA ARG A 88 -8.73 -28.29 -4.48
C ARG A 88 -8.91 -26.84 -4.05
N VAL A 89 -9.80 -26.65 -3.07
CA VAL A 89 -9.83 -25.45 -2.21
C VAL A 89 -8.49 -25.42 -1.48
N ASP A 90 -7.50 -24.75 -2.08
CA ASP A 90 -6.22 -24.54 -1.43
C ASP A 90 -6.44 -23.58 -0.27
N LYS A 91 -5.91 -23.95 0.90
CA LYS A 91 -5.93 -23.12 2.11
C LYS A 91 -5.38 -21.71 1.85
N TYR A 92 -4.55 -21.55 0.82
CA TYR A 92 -3.89 -20.30 0.46
C TYR A 92 -4.36 -19.69 -0.86
N GLU A 93 -5.58 -20.02 -1.32
CA GLU A 93 -6.14 -19.61 -2.63
C GLU A 93 -5.97 -18.11 -2.94
N LYS A 94 -6.29 -17.22 -1.98
CA LYS A 94 -6.17 -15.76 -2.19
C LYS A 94 -4.73 -15.31 -2.36
N LEU A 95 -3.81 -15.89 -1.59
CA LEU A 95 -2.39 -15.59 -1.67
C LEU A 95 -1.78 -16.14 -2.97
N GLN A 96 -2.19 -17.34 -3.39
CA GLN A 96 -1.81 -17.91 -4.67
C GLN A 96 -2.33 -17.06 -5.84
N THR A 97 -3.58 -16.61 -5.76
CA THR A 97 -4.19 -15.70 -6.76
C THR A 97 -3.44 -14.38 -6.83
N ALA A 98 -3.07 -13.80 -5.69
CA ALA A 98 -2.29 -12.57 -5.66
C ALA A 98 -0.91 -12.73 -6.32
N TYR A 99 -0.23 -13.87 -6.09
CA TYR A 99 1.07 -14.14 -6.71
C TYR A 99 0.96 -14.47 -8.20
N SER A 100 -0.07 -15.18 -8.62
CA SER A 100 -0.29 -15.50 -10.04
C SER A 100 -0.54 -14.24 -10.87
N TYR A 101 -1.21 -13.22 -10.32
CA TYR A 101 -1.35 -11.92 -10.97
C TYR A 101 0.00 -11.27 -11.28
N ILE A 102 0.95 -11.32 -10.34
CA ILE A 102 2.29 -10.76 -10.55
C ILE A 102 3.01 -11.51 -11.69
N CYS A 103 2.97 -12.84 -11.67
CA CYS A 103 3.59 -13.66 -12.71
C CYS A 103 2.98 -13.39 -14.10
N GLN A 104 1.67 -13.19 -14.18
CA GLN A 104 0.99 -12.88 -15.44
C GLN A 104 1.32 -11.49 -15.95
N LEU A 105 1.42 -10.50 -15.06
CA LEU A 105 1.84 -9.14 -15.43
C LEU A 105 3.27 -9.14 -15.98
N ASP A 106 4.19 -9.86 -15.34
CA ASP A 106 5.57 -10.02 -15.82
C ASP A 106 5.64 -10.68 -17.21
N ALA A 107 4.78 -11.68 -17.47
CA ALA A 107 4.78 -12.44 -18.72
C ALA A 107 4.05 -11.75 -19.89
N ARG A 108 2.94 -11.04 -19.62
CA ARG A 108 2.03 -10.51 -20.65
C ARG A 108 2.08 -9.00 -20.83
N MET A 109 2.45 -8.27 -19.78
CA MET A 109 2.23 -6.83 -19.67
C MET A 109 3.39 -6.17 -18.93
N LYS A 110 4.63 -6.53 -19.29
CA LYS A 110 5.88 -6.11 -18.67
C LYS A 110 5.98 -4.59 -18.36
N ASP A 111 5.18 -3.77 -19.05
CA ASP A 111 5.17 -2.32 -18.94
C ASP A 111 3.96 -1.69 -18.19
N ASP A 112 3.05 -2.48 -17.59
CA ASP A 112 1.99 -1.91 -16.75
C ASP A 112 2.45 -1.71 -15.30
N ALA A 113 3.17 -0.60 -15.10
CA ALA A 113 3.75 -0.23 -13.81
C ALA A 113 2.67 0.00 -12.73
N ILE A 114 1.45 0.43 -13.06
CA ILE A 114 0.39 0.65 -12.05
C ILE A 114 -0.12 -0.69 -11.53
N ARG A 115 -0.53 -1.58 -12.43
CA ARG A 115 -1.02 -2.92 -12.05
C ARG A 115 0.04 -3.68 -11.27
N SER A 116 1.30 -3.60 -11.70
CA SER A 116 2.42 -4.25 -11.01
C SER A 116 2.53 -3.79 -9.55
N ARG A 117 2.46 -2.48 -9.31
CA ARG A 117 2.50 -1.91 -7.95
C ARG A 117 1.32 -2.36 -7.09
N MET A 118 0.11 -2.32 -7.65
CA MET A 118 -1.08 -2.78 -6.94
C MET A 118 -1.01 -4.28 -6.65
N ALA A 119 -0.54 -5.09 -7.59
CA ALA A 119 -0.42 -6.54 -7.42
C ALA A 119 0.59 -6.89 -6.32
N MET A 120 1.72 -6.20 -6.28
CA MET A 120 2.70 -6.34 -5.19
C MET A 120 2.12 -5.97 -3.82
N VAL A 121 1.36 -4.87 -3.72
CA VAL A 121 0.68 -4.49 -2.48
C VAL A 121 -0.34 -5.56 -2.07
N PHE A 122 -1.14 -6.04 -3.02
CA PHE A 122 -2.12 -7.09 -2.78
C PHE A 122 -1.46 -8.39 -2.29
N LEU A 123 -0.36 -8.82 -2.93
CA LEU A 123 0.46 -9.96 -2.47
C LEU A 123 0.94 -9.77 -1.03
N HIS A 124 1.44 -8.58 -0.68
CA HIS A 124 1.91 -8.31 0.68
C HIS A 124 0.78 -8.41 1.71
N LEU A 125 -0.38 -7.83 1.42
CA LEU A 125 -1.53 -7.84 2.32
C LEU A 125 -2.09 -9.25 2.54
N GLU A 126 -2.28 -10.02 1.48
CA GLU A 126 -2.73 -11.41 1.59
C GLU A 126 -1.68 -12.26 2.31
N PHE A 127 -0.38 -12.05 2.06
CA PHE A 127 0.68 -12.77 2.78
C PHE A 127 0.64 -12.50 4.29
N GLU A 128 0.53 -11.24 4.70
CA GLU A 128 0.45 -10.88 6.12
C GLU A 128 -0.81 -11.44 6.77
N LYS A 129 -1.94 -11.40 6.06
CA LYS A 129 -3.20 -11.99 6.51
C LYS A 129 -3.07 -13.50 6.71
N THR A 130 -2.60 -14.24 5.72
CA THR A 130 -2.37 -15.69 5.81
C THR A 130 -1.37 -16.04 6.91
N CYS A 131 -0.33 -15.23 7.11
CA CYS A 131 0.62 -15.42 8.22
C CYS A 131 -0.04 -15.19 9.59
N ARG A 132 -0.92 -14.19 9.73
CA ARG A 132 -1.70 -13.98 10.97
C ARG A 132 -2.63 -15.16 11.25
N GLU A 133 -3.37 -15.63 10.26
CA GLU A 133 -4.26 -16.79 10.37
C GLU A 133 -3.49 -18.07 10.75
N CYS A 134 -2.33 -18.32 10.11
CA CYS A 134 -1.47 -19.44 10.45
C CYS A 134 -0.96 -19.41 11.91
N ARG A 135 -0.78 -18.21 12.48
CA ARG A 135 -0.36 -18.01 13.87
C ARG A 135 -1.52 -18.12 14.86
N SER A 136 -2.72 -17.65 14.50
CA SER A 136 -3.89 -17.66 15.39
C SER A 136 -4.58 -19.02 15.49
N SER A 137 -4.52 -19.88 14.47
CA SER A 137 -5.14 -21.21 14.52
C SER A 137 -4.47 -22.20 15.48
N HIS A 138 -3.37 -21.84 16.16
CA HIS A 138 -2.67 -22.73 17.11
C HIS A 138 -2.33 -22.02 18.43
N PRO A 139 -3.32 -21.61 19.26
CA PRO A 139 -3.05 -20.99 20.57
C PRO A 139 -2.44 -21.97 21.59
N GLY A 140 -2.60 -23.28 21.38
CA GLY A 140 -2.33 -24.33 22.38
C GLY A 140 -0.94 -24.97 22.38
N GLU A 141 -0.08 -24.71 21.39
CA GLU A 141 1.29 -25.29 21.33
C GLU A 141 2.36 -24.41 22.00
N ALA A 142 1.95 -23.40 22.76
CA ALA A 142 2.87 -22.44 23.39
C ALA A 142 3.61 -22.98 24.62
N LYS A 143 3.31 -24.20 25.12
CA LYS A 143 3.90 -24.72 26.37
C LYS A 143 4.91 -25.85 26.22
N THR A 144 5.21 -26.35 25.03
CA THR A 144 6.27 -27.36 24.90
C THR A 144 7.00 -27.25 23.57
N LYS A 145 8.22 -26.70 23.64
CA LYS A 145 9.36 -26.79 22.70
C LYS A 145 9.84 -25.43 22.18
N THR A 146 10.53 -24.72 23.07
CA THR A 146 11.68 -23.88 22.70
C THR A 146 12.77 -24.81 22.15
N ILE A 147 13.09 -24.70 20.86
CA ILE A 147 14.41 -24.86 20.21
C ILE A 147 14.16 -24.56 18.72
N MET A 148 14.62 -23.38 18.29
CA MET A 148 14.85 -22.88 16.93
C MET A 148 14.03 -23.48 15.76
N GLY A 149 13.16 -22.67 15.13
CA GLY A 149 12.92 -22.79 13.67
C GLY A 149 11.58 -23.33 13.17
N ARG A 150 10.65 -23.75 14.03
CA ARG A 150 9.42 -24.43 13.57
C ARG A 150 8.42 -23.54 12.79
N GLY A 151 8.40 -22.23 13.03
CA GLY A 151 7.57 -21.27 12.26
C GLY A 151 8.12 -20.97 10.85
N ARG A 152 9.45 -21.05 10.66
CA ARG A 152 10.10 -20.80 9.37
C ARG A 152 9.81 -21.92 8.38
N GLY A 153 9.76 -23.17 8.85
CA GLY A 153 9.41 -24.34 8.03
C GLY A 153 7.99 -24.27 7.47
N LYS A 154 7.00 -23.86 8.27
CA LYS A 154 5.59 -23.77 7.85
C LYS A 154 5.37 -22.69 6.79
N ILE A 155 6.00 -21.51 6.96
CA ILE A 155 5.93 -20.42 5.96
C ILE A 155 6.66 -20.83 4.68
N SER A 156 7.82 -21.49 4.78
CA SER A 156 8.54 -21.98 3.60
C SER A 156 7.74 -23.03 2.84
N SER A 157 7.12 -23.98 3.54
CA SER A 157 6.26 -25.00 2.93
C SER A 157 5.00 -24.40 2.29
N MET A 158 4.41 -23.37 2.90
CA MET A 158 3.30 -22.61 2.30
C MET A 158 3.73 -21.94 0.99
N ILE A 159 4.88 -21.26 0.98
CA ILE A 159 5.40 -20.62 -0.23
C ILE A 159 5.71 -21.67 -1.30
N ASP A 160 6.33 -22.80 -0.93
CA ASP A 160 6.62 -23.88 -1.86
C ASP A 160 5.36 -24.45 -2.50
N GLY A 161 4.28 -24.61 -1.73
CA GLY A 161 2.97 -25.02 -2.26
C GLY A 161 2.40 -24.00 -3.26
N ILE A 162 2.47 -22.70 -2.93
CA ILE A 162 2.03 -21.64 -3.86
C ILE A 162 2.87 -21.65 -5.14
N LEU A 163 4.18 -21.80 -5.03
CA LEU A 163 5.09 -21.84 -6.17
C LEU A 163 4.85 -23.07 -7.04
N GLU A 164 4.63 -24.24 -6.43
CA GLU A 164 4.25 -25.46 -7.15
C GLU A 164 2.96 -25.29 -7.93
N ASN A 165 1.95 -24.67 -7.33
CA ASN A 165 0.65 -24.48 -7.97
C ASN A 165 0.66 -23.36 -9.02
N THR A 166 1.59 -22.41 -8.93
CA THR A 166 1.68 -21.27 -9.87
C THR A 166 2.61 -21.56 -11.05
N HIS A 167 3.66 -22.36 -10.86
CA HIS A 167 4.67 -22.66 -11.87
C HIS A 167 4.66 -24.13 -12.26
N PRO A 168 4.18 -24.49 -13.47
CA PRO A 168 4.23 -25.88 -13.96
C PRO A 168 5.65 -26.48 -13.96
N SER A 169 6.67 -25.64 -14.15
CA SER A 169 8.08 -26.04 -14.13
C SER A 169 8.59 -26.40 -12.73
N TRP A 170 7.90 -26.03 -11.65
CA TRP A 170 8.38 -26.27 -10.28
C TRP A 170 8.70 -27.74 -10.00
N ARG A 171 7.89 -28.67 -10.52
CA ARG A 171 8.09 -30.11 -10.28
C ARG A 171 9.37 -30.64 -10.90
N PHE A 172 9.78 -30.06 -12.02
CA PHE A 172 10.97 -30.46 -12.77
C PHE A 172 12.18 -29.57 -12.48
N ALA A 173 11.96 -28.46 -11.77
CA ALA A 173 12.98 -27.48 -11.46
C ALA A 173 14.03 -28.03 -10.49
N ASP A 174 15.29 -27.72 -10.76
CA ASP A 174 16.41 -28.05 -9.90
C ASP A 174 16.41 -27.18 -8.61
N ALA A 175 17.33 -27.47 -7.69
CA ALA A 175 17.42 -26.74 -6.43
C ALA A 175 17.71 -25.24 -6.62
N ARG A 176 18.46 -24.87 -7.67
CA ARG A 176 18.81 -23.49 -7.99
C ARG A 176 17.60 -22.75 -8.53
N GLU A 177 16.90 -23.31 -9.50
CA GLU A 177 15.69 -22.75 -10.10
C GLU A 177 14.58 -22.55 -9.05
N LYS A 178 14.39 -23.54 -8.17
CA LYS A 178 13.48 -23.38 -7.02
C LYS A 178 13.92 -22.26 -6.07
N GLY A 179 15.23 -22.11 -5.86
CA GLY A 179 15.82 -21.00 -5.10
C GLY A 179 15.53 -19.63 -5.73
N GLU A 180 15.61 -19.54 -7.06
CA GLU A 180 15.31 -18.31 -7.81
C GLU A 180 13.83 -17.93 -7.72
N MET A 181 12.92 -18.89 -7.90
CA MET A 181 11.47 -18.65 -7.77
C MET A 181 11.09 -18.17 -6.36
N ARG A 182 11.67 -18.77 -5.30
CA ARG A 182 11.49 -18.31 -3.92
C ARG A 182 12.02 -16.89 -3.72
N THR A 183 13.19 -16.61 -4.29
CA THR A 183 13.80 -15.27 -4.22
C THR A 183 12.93 -14.23 -4.91
N ASN A 184 12.38 -14.55 -6.08
CA ASN A 184 11.44 -13.70 -6.79
C ASN A 184 10.19 -13.43 -5.93
N PHE A 185 9.53 -14.47 -5.41
CA PHE A 185 8.39 -14.32 -4.51
C PHE A 185 8.69 -13.38 -3.33
N HIS A 186 9.84 -13.57 -2.68
CA HIS A 186 10.26 -12.73 -1.57
C HIS A 186 10.55 -11.29 -1.99
N ASN A 187 11.13 -11.06 -3.16
CA ASN A 187 11.38 -9.72 -3.68
C ASN A 187 10.07 -8.99 -3.98
N GLN A 188 9.14 -9.65 -4.68
CA GLN A 188 7.80 -9.09 -4.96
C GLN A 188 7.06 -8.73 -3.67
N LYS A 189 7.11 -9.61 -2.66
CA LYS A 189 6.57 -9.32 -1.33
C LYS A 189 7.25 -8.13 -0.65
N ARG A 190 8.58 -8.01 -0.74
CA ARG A 190 9.34 -6.90 -0.15
C ARG A 190 8.98 -5.57 -0.82
N TYR A 191 8.88 -5.53 -2.14
CA TYR A 191 8.42 -4.35 -2.87
C TYR A 191 6.98 -4.00 -2.51
N GLY A 192 6.10 -4.99 -2.40
CA GLY A 192 4.74 -4.83 -1.90
C GLY A 192 4.68 -4.17 -0.52
N LYS A 193 5.52 -4.62 0.43
CA LYS A 193 5.63 -4.00 1.75
C LYS A 193 6.10 -2.54 1.69
N ARG A 194 7.07 -2.23 0.81
CA ARG A 194 7.56 -0.86 0.62
C ARG A 194 6.47 0.06 0.07
N TRP A 195 5.75 -0.37 -0.96
CA TRP A 195 4.60 0.35 -1.49
C TRP A 195 3.50 0.51 -0.44
N TRP A 196 3.20 -0.54 0.32
CA TRP A 196 2.23 -0.50 1.40
C TRP A 196 2.57 0.53 2.47
N THR A 197 3.86 0.73 2.78
CA THR A 197 4.30 1.77 3.74
C THR A 197 3.83 3.16 3.31
N LEU A 198 3.88 3.47 2.01
CA LEU A 198 3.36 4.72 1.48
C LEU A 198 1.83 4.73 1.46
N VAL A 199 1.21 3.66 0.96
CA VAL A 199 -0.27 3.56 0.85
C VAL A 199 -0.92 3.70 2.22
N ASN A 200 -0.36 3.10 3.27
CA ASN A 200 -0.88 3.18 4.63
C ASN A 200 -0.83 4.60 5.21
N THR A 201 -0.02 5.50 4.64
CA THR A 201 0.13 6.89 5.12
C THR A 201 -0.55 7.90 4.19
N LEU A 202 -0.47 7.68 2.88
CA LEU A 202 -0.86 8.63 1.83
C LEU A 202 -2.15 8.20 1.07
N GLY A 203 -2.57 6.96 1.23
CA GLY A 203 -3.67 6.34 0.48
C GLY A 203 -3.24 5.75 -0.87
N CYS A 204 -4.18 5.11 -1.57
CA CYS A 204 -3.93 4.39 -2.83
C CYS A 204 -3.57 5.30 -4.02
N GLY A 205 -3.87 6.60 -3.95
CA GLY A 205 -3.57 7.58 -4.99
C GLY A 205 -2.09 7.65 -5.35
N ILE A 206 -1.19 7.36 -4.41
CA ILE A 206 0.25 7.30 -4.67
C ILE A 206 0.62 6.18 -5.66
N LEU A 207 -0.16 5.09 -5.72
CA LEU A 207 0.05 4.00 -6.69
C LEU A 207 -0.31 4.42 -8.11
N LEU A 208 -1.16 5.43 -8.28
CA LEU A 208 -1.48 6.01 -9.59
C LEU A 208 -0.52 7.14 -9.96
N LEU A 209 -0.28 8.05 -9.01
CA LEU A 209 0.32 9.36 -9.27
C LEU A 209 1.80 9.47 -8.90
N CYS A 210 2.48 8.39 -8.48
CA CYS A 210 3.90 8.54 -8.18
C CYS A 210 4.73 8.86 -9.43
N SER A 211 5.84 9.55 -9.19
CA SER A 211 6.85 9.84 -10.21
C SER A 211 7.76 8.63 -10.47
N SER A 212 8.51 8.70 -11.57
CA SER A 212 9.60 7.76 -11.87
C SER A 212 10.73 7.81 -10.82
N SER A 213 10.93 8.95 -10.16
CA SER A 213 11.89 9.08 -9.04
C SER A 213 11.50 8.20 -7.86
N LEU A 214 10.21 8.21 -7.48
CA LEU A 214 9.72 7.35 -6.41
C LEU A 214 9.84 5.85 -6.78
N VAL A 215 9.50 5.52 -8.03
CA VAL A 215 9.73 4.18 -8.59
C VAL A 215 11.21 3.79 -8.46
N GLY A 216 12.12 4.68 -8.87
CA GLY A 216 13.55 4.49 -8.70
C GLY A 216 13.92 4.16 -7.25
N MET A 217 13.46 4.92 -6.26
CA MET A 217 13.72 4.64 -4.84
C MET A 217 13.19 3.28 -4.37
N MET A 218 12.09 2.79 -4.95
CA MET A 218 11.52 1.49 -4.60
C MET A 218 12.39 0.32 -5.07
N TYR A 219 13.08 0.48 -6.20
CA TYR A 219 13.83 -0.59 -6.87
C TYR A 219 15.35 -0.38 -6.89
N ALA A 220 15.86 0.81 -6.49
CA ALA A 220 17.28 1.19 -6.51
C ALA A 220 18.19 0.33 -5.61
N PHE A 221 17.61 -0.51 -4.77
CA PHE A 221 18.33 -1.54 -4.03
C PHE A 221 17.72 -2.90 -4.31
N PRO A 222 18.18 -3.63 -5.34
CA PRO A 222 17.93 -5.05 -5.43
C PRO A 222 18.67 -5.73 -4.27
N PRO A 223 17.98 -6.45 -3.37
CA PRO A 223 18.64 -7.55 -2.68
C PRO A 223 18.84 -8.63 -3.74
N THR A 224 20.07 -8.73 -4.24
CA THR A 224 20.56 -9.70 -5.24
C THR A 224 19.92 -9.61 -6.64
N LEU A 225 20.71 -9.05 -7.56
CA LEU A 225 20.87 -9.46 -8.97
C LEU A 225 19.59 -9.92 -9.71
N PHE A 226 19.04 -9.05 -10.54
CA PHE A 226 18.43 -9.51 -11.78
C PHE A 226 18.59 -8.47 -12.91
N LEU A 227 19.83 -8.36 -13.39
CA LEU A 227 20.12 -8.32 -14.82
C LEU A 227 21.26 -9.33 -15.05
N VAL A 228 20.90 -10.41 -15.73
CA VAL A 228 21.69 -11.50 -16.33
C VAL A 228 23.23 -11.35 -16.30
N ARG A 229 23.94 -12.35 -15.73
CA ARG A 229 25.02 -13.17 -16.36
C ARG A 229 26.09 -13.66 -15.35
N SER A 230 26.06 -14.97 -15.09
CA SER A 230 27.18 -15.89 -14.79
C SER A 230 28.13 -15.67 -13.59
N ARG A 231 28.32 -16.80 -12.88
CA ARG A 231 29.43 -17.23 -12.00
C ARG A 231 29.53 -16.71 -10.56
N ASN A 232 29.29 -17.67 -9.68
CA ASN A 232 29.87 -17.89 -8.36
C ASN A 232 29.61 -16.82 -7.30
N TRP A 233 28.66 -17.07 -6.39
CA TRP A 233 28.93 -16.82 -4.97
C TRP A 233 27.98 -17.57 -4.03
N THR A 234 28.60 -18.17 -3.02
CA THR A 234 28.06 -18.82 -1.84
C THR A 234 27.51 -17.84 -0.80
N ASP A 235 26.37 -18.25 -0.23
CA ASP A 235 25.89 -18.18 1.17
C ASP A 235 26.13 -16.96 2.09
N SER A 236 25.10 -16.74 2.91
CA SER A 236 25.03 -16.05 4.22
C SER A 236 24.86 -14.51 4.29
N GLY A 237 23.72 -14.12 4.90
CA GLY A 237 23.61 -12.98 5.83
C GLY A 237 23.57 -11.55 5.29
N HIS A 238 22.41 -10.88 5.39
CA HIS A 238 22.20 -9.65 6.19
C HIS A 238 21.08 -8.75 5.66
N SER A 239 20.02 -8.66 6.47
CA SER A 239 18.84 -7.79 6.32
C SER A 239 19.09 -6.31 6.65
N ARG A 240 20.31 -5.78 6.46
CA ARG A 240 20.66 -4.42 6.89
C ARG A 240 20.26 -3.33 5.87
N ASN A 241 20.20 -3.66 4.58
CA ASN A 241 19.93 -2.65 3.54
C ASN A 241 18.44 -2.34 3.34
N THR A 242 17.53 -3.26 3.70
CA THR A 242 16.08 -3.06 3.55
C THR A 242 15.48 -2.11 4.59
N THR A 243 16.06 -2.06 5.79
CA THR A 243 15.54 -1.25 6.91
C THR A 243 15.75 0.24 6.66
N VAL A 244 16.90 0.62 6.10
CA VAL A 244 17.22 2.00 5.74
C VAL A 244 16.22 2.54 4.70
N THR A 245 15.84 1.73 3.71
CA THR A 245 14.82 2.12 2.72
C THR A 245 13.43 2.25 3.36
N ALA A 246 13.02 1.35 4.25
CA ALA A 246 11.70 1.40 4.88
C ALA A 246 11.53 2.63 5.78
N THR A 247 12.53 2.94 6.62
CA THR A 247 12.53 4.14 7.46
C THR A 247 12.56 5.41 6.62
N THR A 248 13.34 5.44 5.53
CA THR A 248 13.38 6.57 4.60
C THR A 248 12.03 6.77 3.91
N LEU A 249 11.38 5.70 3.44
CA LEU A 249 10.06 5.78 2.81
C LEU A 249 8.99 6.25 3.80
N ALA A 250 9.04 5.78 5.06
CA ALA A 250 8.14 6.25 6.11
C ALA A 250 8.37 7.74 6.40
N ALA A 251 9.63 8.18 6.49
CA ALA A 251 9.97 9.58 6.68
C ALA A 251 9.49 10.46 5.51
N ILE A 252 9.68 10.01 4.27
CA ILE A 252 9.16 10.69 3.07
C ILE A 252 7.63 10.80 3.15
N ALA A 253 6.94 9.70 3.45
CA ALA A 253 5.48 9.70 3.55
C ALA A 253 4.99 10.67 4.62
N ARG A 254 5.65 10.71 5.79
CA ARG A 254 5.31 11.66 6.86
C ARG A 254 5.59 13.10 6.46
N VAL A 255 6.68 13.39 5.76
CA VAL A 255 6.95 14.73 5.23
C VAL A 255 5.90 15.14 4.20
N ILE A 256 5.48 14.26 3.28
CA ILE A 256 4.38 14.57 2.36
C ILE A 256 3.10 14.87 3.15
N GLN A 257 2.77 14.02 4.13
CA GLN A 257 1.56 14.17 4.95
C GLN A 257 1.50 15.48 5.73
N VAL A 258 2.62 15.92 6.31
CA VAL A 258 2.67 17.01 7.28
C VAL A 258 3.12 18.35 6.67
N VAL A 259 4.00 18.30 5.66
CA VAL A 259 4.65 19.50 5.09
C VAL A 259 4.03 19.89 3.74
N HIS A 260 3.60 18.93 2.92
CA HIS A 260 3.11 19.21 1.57
C HIS A 260 1.58 19.06 1.49
N SER A 261 0.86 20.04 2.05
CA SER A 261 -0.61 20.09 2.00
C SER A 261 -1.16 19.93 0.59
N ASP A 262 -0.54 20.58 -0.40
CA ASP A 262 -0.98 20.54 -1.79
C ASP A 262 -0.88 19.12 -2.39
N LEU A 263 0.21 18.42 -2.10
CA LEU A 263 0.39 17.04 -2.56
C LEU A 263 -0.60 16.11 -1.88
N MET A 264 -0.87 16.30 -0.59
CA MET A 264 -1.90 15.54 0.11
C MET A 264 -3.29 15.82 -0.44
N SER A 265 -3.62 17.07 -0.80
CA SER A 265 -4.88 17.40 -1.46
C SER A 265 -5.02 16.68 -2.81
N ILE A 266 -3.97 16.67 -3.63
CA ILE A 266 -3.94 15.93 -4.91
C ILE A 266 -4.17 14.42 -4.67
N LEU A 267 -3.44 13.83 -3.71
CA LEU A 267 -3.57 12.41 -3.39
C LEU A 267 -4.96 12.07 -2.82
N HIS A 268 -5.52 12.91 -1.95
CA HIS A 268 -6.87 12.75 -1.41
C HIS A 268 -7.94 12.79 -2.49
N LEU A 269 -7.79 13.63 -3.52
CA LEU A 269 -8.70 13.64 -4.67
C LEU A 269 -8.61 12.35 -5.48
N ALA A 270 -7.41 11.78 -5.62
CA ALA A 270 -7.18 10.55 -6.38
C ALA A 270 -7.45 9.26 -5.60
N ASN A 271 -7.45 9.30 -4.25
CA ASN A 271 -7.60 8.12 -3.40
C ASN A 271 -8.89 7.33 -3.67
N PRO A 272 -10.09 7.95 -3.78
CA PRO A 272 -11.33 7.20 -3.96
C PRO A 272 -11.36 6.38 -5.26
N ILE A 273 -10.89 6.94 -6.38
CA ILE A 273 -10.80 6.18 -7.63
C ILE A 273 -9.70 5.11 -7.54
N ALA A 274 -8.55 5.42 -6.93
CA ALA A 274 -7.47 4.46 -6.77
C ALA A 274 -7.89 3.25 -5.92
N GLU A 275 -8.67 3.46 -4.86
CA GLU A 275 -9.22 2.39 -4.02
C GLU A 275 -10.22 1.53 -4.77
N LYS A 276 -11.16 2.16 -5.49
CA LYS A 276 -12.13 1.44 -6.34
C LYS A 276 -11.44 0.59 -7.40
N LEU A 277 -10.40 1.13 -8.04
CA LEU A 277 -9.59 0.39 -9.01
C LEU A 277 -8.76 -0.73 -8.34
N PHE A 278 -8.20 -0.49 -7.16
CA PHE A 278 -7.47 -1.49 -6.38
C PHE A 278 -8.37 -2.66 -5.97
N GLN A 279 -9.58 -2.37 -5.49
CA GLN A 279 -10.59 -3.37 -5.12
C GLN A 279 -11.29 -4.01 -6.32
N ASN A 280 -11.05 -3.47 -7.52
CA ASN A 280 -11.72 -3.86 -8.76
C ASN A 280 -13.25 -3.79 -8.66
N HIS A 281 -13.77 -2.75 -8.00
CA HIS A 281 -15.21 -2.57 -7.79
C HIS A 281 -15.60 -1.08 -7.73
N GLY A 282 -16.78 -0.74 -8.24
CA GLY A 282 -17.37 0.60 -8.13
C GLY A 282 -16.66 1.72 -8.90
N TYR A 283 -15.64 1.40 -9.72
CA TYR A 283 -14.89 2.39 -10.51
C TYR A 283 -15.65 2.87 -11.76
N GLN A 284 -16.70 2.17 -12.18
CA GLN A 284 -17.51 2.50 -13.36
C GLN A 284 -18.36 3.74 -13.14
N ASP A 285 -18.89 3.91 -11.93
CA ASP A 285 -19.77 5.03 -11.56
C ASP A 285 -18.98 6.25 -11.06
N TYR A 286 -17.67 6.28 -11.30
CA TYR A 286 -16.83 7.36 -10.80
C TYR A 286 -16.91 8.58 -11.72
N ASP A 287 -17.23 9.74 -11.15
CA ASP A 287 -17.26 11.00 -11.91
C ASP A 287 -15.83 11.47 -12.23
N THR A 288 -15.33 11.03 -13.38
CA THR A 288 -14.02 11.40 -13.89
C THR A 288 -13.94 12.87 -14.25
N LYS A 289 -15.03 13.51 -14.69
CA LYS A 289 -15.04 14.92 -15.09
C LYS A 289 -14.86 15.82 -13.86
N GLN A 290 -15.65 15.59 -12.82
CA GLN A 290 -15.54 16.35 -11.58
C GLN A 290 -14.15 16.17 -10.93
N LEU A 291 -13.58 14.96 -10.96
CA LEU A 291 -12.23 14.73 -10.46
C LEU A 291 -11.18 15.57 -11.22
N LEU A 292 -11.23 15.54 -12.55
CA LEU A 292 -10.29 16.27 -13.40
C LEU A 292 -10.42 17.79 -13.23
N GLU A 293 -11.64 18.31 -13.11
CA GLU A 293 -11.88 19.73 -12.83
C GLU A 293 -11.25 20.17 -11.49
N LYS A 294 -11.49 19.40 -10.42
CA LYS A 294 -10.88 19.65 -9.11
C LYS A 294 -9.36 19.61 -9.18
N LEU A 295 -8.77 18.63 -9.88
CA LEU A 295 -7.32 18.51 -10.02
C LEU A 295 -6.69 19.63 -10.86
N ARG A 296 -7.37 20.09 -11.92
CA ARG A 296 -6.92 21.26 -12.70
C ARG A 296 -6.90 22.53 -11.87
N ALA A 297 -7.86 22.71 -10.96
CA ALA A 297 -7.84 23.86 -10.06
C ALA A 297 -6.55 23.88 -9.23
N PHE A 298 -6.09 22.75 -8.70
CA PHE A 298 -4.81 22.65 -7.99
C PHE A 298 -3.59 22.87 -8.90
N GLY A 299 -3.59 22.30 -10.12
CA GLY A 299 -2.51 22.49 -11.08
C GLY A 299 -2.32 23.96 -11.50
N SER A 300 -3.41 24.69 -11.70
CA SER A 300 -3.39 26.11 -12.07
C SER A 300 -2.95 27.02 -10.92
N ILE A 301 -3.33 26.70 -9.68
CA ILE A 301 -2.90 27.45 -8.49
C ILE A 301 -1.38 27.35 -8.28
N SER A 302 -0.80 26.16 -8.44
CA SER A 302 0.64 25.95 -8.25
C SER A 302 1.50 26.72 -9.28
N VAL A 303 1.02 26.84 -10.52
CA VAL A 303 1.68 27.62 -11.58
C VAL A 303 1.51 29.13 -11.35
N GLY A 304 0.37 29.57 -10.83
CA GLY A 304 0.11 30.96 -10.47
C GLY A 304 0.98 31.46 -9.30
N GLN A 305 1.18 30.65 -8.26
CA GLN A 305 2.04 30.98 -7.12
C GLN A 305 3.54 31.05 -7.49
N ALA A 306 3.99 30.21 -8.45
CA ALA A 306 5.35 30.29 -8.98
C ALA A 306 5.60 31.58 -9.79
N ARG A 307 4.58 32.10 -10.49
CA ARG A 307 4.67 33.40 -11.19
C ARG A 307 4.59 34.59 -10.24
N ALA A 308 3.80 34.51 -9.17
CA ALA A 308 3.71 35.57 -8.17
C ALA A 308 5.01 35.74 -7.35
N ASN A 309 5.74 34.64 -7.08
CA ASN A 309 7.02 34.70 -6.36
C ASN A 309 8.24 34.99 -7.25
N GLY A 310 8.08 35.04 -8.58
CA GLY A 310 9.16 35.33 -9.53
C GLY A 310 9.23 36.79 -9.99
N GLY A 311 8.36 37.66 -9.47
CA GLY A 311 8.19 39.04 -9.94
C GLY A 311 8.62 40.10 -8.92
N ASN A 312 9.77 39.96 -8.25
CA ASN A 312 10.41 41.10 -7.57
C ASN A 312 11.91 40.90 -7.37
N ALA A 313 12.65 40.72 -8.46
CA ALA A 313 14.10 40.89 -8.49
C ALA A 313 14.47 41.59 -9.80
N GLY A 314 13.88 42.77 -10.00
CA GLY A 314 14.33 43.74 -10.99
C GLY A 314 15.34 44.68 -10.35
N ASP A 315 16.49 44.79 -11.00
CA ASP A 315 17.27 46.02 -11.15
C ASP A 315 17.71 46.75 -9.88
N GLU A 316 18.84 46.33 -9.29
CA GLU A 316 19.64 47.26 -8.48
C GLU A 316 21.12 46.88 -8.32
N TRP A 317 21.84 46.55 -9.41
CA TRP A 317 23.32 46.55 -9.39
C TRP A 317 23.91 46.97 -10.74
N ARG A 318 23.78 48.27 -11.06
CA ARG A 318 24.75 49.00 -11.89
C ARG A 318 24.83 50.43 -11.38
N GLN A 319 25.83 50.70 -10.55
CA GLN A 319 26.68 51.89 -10.57
C GLN A 319 27.94 51.58 -9.76
#